data_AF-A0A7C9E2G6-F1
#
_entry.id   AF-A0A7C9E2G6-F1
#
_cell.length_a   1.000
_cell.length_b   1.000
_cell.length_c   1.000
_cell.angle_alpha   90.00
_cell.angle_beta   90.00
_cell.angle_gamma   90.00
#
_symmetry.space_group_name_H-M   'P 1'
#
loop_
_entity.id
_entity.type
_entity.pdbx_description
1 polymer ?
#
loop_
_entity_poly.entity_id
_entity_poly.type
_entity_poly.pdbx_seq_one_letter_code
_entity_poly.pdbx_strand_id
1 'polypeptide(L)'
;MDSTPDDIKLLYKVKAEMRVAVQSLLKEGGVLVLPTVGDPPVKRNSSKHMSAEFHDRALVLSSISSMSGCCQATVPLGENDGCPTSVSFIASHGADRFLLDTILDCYSLVHDHLGIASKLMPLEYANGDIDTSELLKEKGNAAFKGRQWNKAVSYYTEAIKLNRNNATFFSNRAAAYLELGCFLQAEEDCTRAILLDKKNVKAYLRRGTARESLLRYKEAVEDFKHALVLEPHNKAASLGEKRLRKLMS
;
A
#
# COMPACT_ATOMS: atom_id res chain seq x y z
N MET A 1 -30.35 13.48 -4.49
CA MET A 1 -30.31 13.44 -5.96
C MET A 1 -31.58 12.74 -6.40
N ASP A 2 -32.47 13.44 -7.09
CA ASP A 2 -33.74 12.89 -7.54
C ASP A 2 -33.49 11.85 -8.64
N SER A 3 -33.63 10.57 -8.30
CA SER A 3 -33.53 9.46 -9.25
C SER A 3 -34.70 9.55 -10.23
N THR A 4 -34.42 9.54 -11.54
CA THR A 4 -35.48 9.60 -12.54
C THR A 4 -36.23 8.26 -12.59
N PRO A 5 -37.51 8.23 -13.02
CA PRO A 5 -38.28 6.98 -13.14
C PRO A 5 -37.60 5.90 -13.99
N ASP A 6 -36.78 6.33 -14.97
CA ASP A 6 -36.01 5.45 -15.84
C ASP A 6 -34.82 4.82 -15.10
N ASP A 7 -34.16 5.55 -14.19
CA ASP A 7 -33.10 5.02 -13.32
C ASP A 7 -33.63 3.90 -12.43
N ILE A 8 -34.84 4.09 -11.87
CA ILE A 8 -35.50 3.09 -11.01
C ILE A 8 -35.77 1.81 -11.81
N LYS A 9 -36.27 1.93 -13.04
CA LYS A 9 -36.56 0.77 -13.90
C LYS A 9 -35.29 0.00 -14.28
N LEU A 10 -34.20 0.72 -14.54
CA LEU A 10 -32.90 0.10 -14.81
C LEU A 10 -32.38 -0.67 -13.59
N LEU A 11 -32.50 -0.10 -12.38
CA LEU A 11 -32.10 -0.77 -11.14
C LEU A 11 -32.87 -2.09 -10.90
N TYR A 12 -34.18 -2.11 -11.17
CA TYR A 12 -34.96 -3.35 -11.09
C TYR A 12 -34.51 -4.42 -12.08
N LYS A 13 -34.11 -4.02 -13.29
CA LYS A 13 -33.58 -4.93 -14.30
C LYS A 13 -32.24 -5.53 -13.86
N VAL A 14 -31.32 -4.69 -13.39
CA VAL A 14 -30.03 -5.13 -12.84
C VAL A 14 -30.22 -6.10 -11.67
N LYS A 15 -31.13 -5.79 -10.75
CA LYS A 15 -31.48 -6.67 -9.63
C LYS A 15 -32.00 -8.04 -10.10
N ALA A 16 -32.87 -8.06 -11.10
CA ALA A 16 -33.42 -9.30 -11.63
C ALA A 16 -32.35 -10.17 -12.31
N GLU A 17 -31.51 -9.57 -13.15
CA GLU A 17 -30.41 -10.27 -13.82
C GLU A 17 -29.39 -10.82 -12.82
N MET A 18 -29.01 -10.01 -11.81
CA MET A 18 -28.10 -10.45 -10.75
C MET A 18 -28.66 -11.62 -9.96
N ARG A 19 -29.95 -11.59 -9.62
CA ARG A 19 -30.62 -12.70 -8.94
C ARG A 19 -30.55 -13.99 -9.74
N VAL A 20 -30.84 -13.93 -11.04
CA VAL A 20 -30.77 -15.09 -11.92
C VAL A 20 -29.34 -15.63 -12.00
N ALA A 21 -28.34 -14.75 -12.09
CA ALA A 21 -26.93 -15.14 -12.15
C ALA A 21 -26.48 -15.83 -10.86
N VAL A 22 -26.78 -15.25 -9.69
CA VAL A 22 -26.42 -15.83 -8.38
C VAL A 22 -27.16 -17.14 -8.13
N GLN A 23 -28.45 -17.21 -8.44
CA GLN A 23 -29.21 -18.46 -8.33
C GLN A 23 -28.66 -19.54 -9.27
N SER A 24 -28.21 -19.16 -10.47
CA SER A 24 -27.58 -20.11 -11.39
C SER A 24 -26.21 -20.59 -10.90
N LEU A 25 -25.44 -19.74 -10.22
CA LEU A 25 -24.17 -20.11 -9.59
C LEU A 25 -24.38 -21.08 -8.42
N LEU A 26 -25.45 -20.86 -7.65
CA LEU A 26 -25.83 -21.65 -6.48
C LEU A 26 -26.71 -22.87 -6.82
N LYS A 27 -26.75 -23.29 -8.09
CA LYS A 27 -27.43 -24.53 -8.49
C LYS A 27 -26.76 -25.73 -7.81
N GLU A 28 -27.52 -26.82 -7.66
CA GLU A 28 -27.01 -28.10 -7.10
C GLU A 28 -26.57 -28.03 -5.62
N GLY A 29 -27.14 -27.11 -4.83
CA GLY A 29 -26.82 -27.01 -3.40
C GLY A 29 -25.51 -26.27 -3.11
N GLY A 30 -24.99 -25.53 -4.09
CA GLY A 30 -23.83 -24.66 -3.90
C GLY A 30 -24.05 -23.64 -2.78
N VAL A 31 -23.00 -23.40 -2.00
CA VAL A 31 -22.96 -22.34 -0.98
C VAL A 31 -21.87 -21.36 -1.37
N LEU A 32 -22.24 -20.08 -1.49
CA LEU A 32 -21.29 -19.01 -1.75
C LEU A 32 -20.78 -18.47 -0.41
N VAL A 33 -19.47 -18.56 -0.21
CA VAL A 33 -18.78 -18.10 1.00
C VAL A 33 -18.05 -16.81 0.66
N LEU A 34 -18.38 -15.72 1.37
CA LEU A 34 -17.79 -14.40 1.14
C LEU A 34 -17.35 -13.77 2.47
N PRO A 35 -16.22 -13.06 2.50
CA PRO A 35 -15.93 -12.20 3.64
C PRO A 35 -17.00 -11.10 3.73
N THR A 36 -17.35 -10.68 4.94
CA THR A 36 -18.39 -9.66 5.12
C THR A 36 -17.93 -8.28 4.60
N VAL A 37 -16.63 -8.04 4.54
CA VAL A 37 -15.99 -6.83 4.00
C VAL A 37 -14.84 -7.28 3.09
N GLY A 38 -14.71 -6.65 1.92
CA GLY A 38 -13.62 -6.97 0.98
C GLY A 38 -12.23 -6.49 1.44
N ASP A 39 -12.20 -5.51 2.34
CA ASP A 39 -11.00 -4.92 2.92
C ASP A 39 -10.88 -5.24 4.42
N PRO A 40 -9.66 -5.25 5.00
CA PRO A 40 -9.48 -5.39 6.45
C PRO A 40 -10.29 -4.33 7.21
N PRO A 41 -11.01 -4.70 8.29
CA PRO A 41 -11.80 -3.74 9.06
C PRO A 41 -10.89 -2.64 9.64
N VAL A 42 -11.43 -1.44 9.78
CA VAL A 42 -10.66 -0.32 10.36
C VAL A 42 -10.47 -0.52 11.86
N LYS A 43 -9.26 -0.28 12.35
CA LYS A 43 -8.90 -0.43 13.76
C LYS A 43 -9.84 0.39 14.64
N ARG A 44 -10.36 -0.26 15.69
CA ARG A 44 -11.41 0.24 16.60
C ARG A 44 -11.12 1.62 17.25
N ASN A 45 -9.86 2.08 17.21
CA ASN A 45 -9.40 3.36 17.77
C ASN A 45 -8.65 4.27 16.77
N SER A 46 -8.64 3.97 15.47
CA SER A 46 -7.97 4.88 14.51
C SER A 46 -8.88 6.06 14.18
N SER A 47 -8.39 7.29 14.35
CA SER A 47 -9.07 8.53 13.96
C SER A 47 -9.19 8.72 12.44
N LYS A 48 -8.84 7.70 11.64
CA LYS A 48 -9.11 7.68 10.20
C LYS A 48 -10.62 7.55 10.02
N HIS A 49 -11.27 8.71 9.86
CA HIS A 49 -12.61 8.78 9.29
C HIS A 49 -12.69 7.84 8.10
N MET A 50 -13.67 6.94 8.15
CA MET A 50 -13.93 5.96 7.12
C MET A 50 -14.04 6.70 5.78
N SER A 51 -13.09 6.49 4.87
CA SER A 51 -13.15 7.14 3.56
C SER A 51 -14.41 6.68 2.84
N ALA A 52 -14.99 7.57 2.01
CA ALA A 52 -16.15 7.21 1.18
C ALA A 52 -15.87 5.95 0.34
N GLU A 53 -14.63 5.81 -0.13
CA GLU A 53 -14.17 4.64 -0.88
C GLU A 53 -14.17 3.33 -0.05
N PHE A 54 -13.82 3.39 1.25
CA PHE A 54 -13.93 2.23 2.13
C PHE A 54 -15.40 1.86 2.36
N HIS A 55 -16.28 2.85 2.53
CA HIS A 55 -17.72 2.60 2.65
C HIS A 55 -18.29 1.93 1.40
N ASP A 56 -17.95 2.45 0.22
CA ASP A 56 -18.40 1.89 -1.04
C ASP A 56 -17.95 0.43 -1.19
N ARG A 57 -16.66 0.14 -0.94
CA ARG A 57 -16.11 -1.23 -1.01
C ARG A 57 -16.68 -2.17 0.05
N ALA A 58 -16.87 -1.69 1.28
CA ALA A 58 -17.48 -2.47 2.35
C ALA A 58 -18.92 -2.88 2.02
N LEU A 59 -19.65 -2.03 1.30
CA LEU A 59 -21.03 -2.29 0.92
C LEU A 59 -21.17 -3.16 -0.34
N VAL A 60 -20.12 -3.33 -1.16
CA VAL A 60 -20.20 -4.14 -2.40
C VAL A 60 -20.65 -5.58 -2.10
N LEU A 61 -19.97 -6.27 -1.17
CA LEU A 61 -20.29 -7.68 -0.86
C LEU A 61 -21.64 -7.82 -0.15
N SER A 62 -22.00 -6.86 0.71
CA SER A 62 -23.33 -6.81 1.35
C SER A 62 -24.45 -6.57 0.32
N SER A 63 -24.18 -5.78 -0.71
CA SER A 63 -25.12 -5.50 -1.80
C SER A 63 -25.40 -6.74 -2.64
N ILE A 64 -24.38 -7.58 -2.90
CA ILE A 64 -24.54 -8.86 -3.59
C ILE A 64 -25.55 -9.75 -2.85
N SER A 65 -25.39 -9.89 -1.54
CA SER A 65 -26.33 -10.65 -0.72
C SER A 65 -27.74 -10.08 -0.78
N SER A 66 -27.88 -8.77 -0.55
CA SER A 66 -29.18 -8.08 -0.55
C SER A 66 -29.91 -8.19 -1.89
N MET A 67 -29.18 -8.18 -3.01
CA MET A 67 -29.75 -8.30 -4.36
C MET A 67 -30.11 -9.75 -4.74
N SER A 68 -29.36 -10.73 -4.22
CA SER A 68 -29.53 -12.15 -4.53
C SER A 68 -30.89 -12.71 -4.12
N GLY A 69 -31.49 -12.20 -3.03
CA GLY A 69 -32.70 -12.78 -2.43
C GLY A 69 -32.53 -14.20 -1.89
N CYS A 70 -31.28 -14.62 -1.63
CA CYS A 70 -30.92 -15.91 -1.06
C CYS A 70 -30.91 -15.88 0.47
N CYS A 71 -30.89 -17.06 1.11
CA CYS A 71 -30.68 -17.15 2.57
C CYS A 71 -29.22 -16.81 2.89
N GLN A 72 -29.01 -15.97 3.90
CA GLN A 72 -27.68 -15.59 4.38
C GLN A 72 -27.54 -15.88 5.87
N ALA A 73 -26.41 -16.46 6.25
CA ALA A 73 -25.98 -16.54 7.65
C ALA A 73 -24.53 -16.04 7.76
N THR A 74 -24.24 -15.23 8.78
CA THR A 74 -22.92 -14.65 9.00
C THR A 74 -22.34 -15.19 10.29
N VAL A 75 -21.13 -15.76 10.19
CA VAL A 75 -20.41 -16.37 11.29
C VAL A 75 -19.26 -15.46 11.71
N PRO A 76 -19.20 -15.01 12.97
CA PRO A 76 -18.04 -14.32 13.50
C PRO A 76 -16.89 -15.30 13.68
N LEU A 77 -15.73 -14.97 13.11
CA LEU A 77 -14.54 -15.83 13.14
C LEU A 77 -13.50 -15.38 14.18
N GLY A 78 -13.67 -14.20 14.78
CA GLY A 78 -12.81 -13.68 15.83
C GLY A 78 -12.25 -12.30 15.50
N GLU A 79 -11.08 -11.99 16.03
CA GLU A 79 -10.36 -10.74 15.75
C GLU A 79 -9.00 -11.05 15.12
N ASN A 80 -8.63 -10.30 14.08
CA ASN A 80 -7.29 -10.31 13.48
C ASN A 80 -6.69 -8.89 13.59
N ASP A 81 -5.52 -8.74 14.22
CA ASP A 81 -4.87 -7.43 14.48
C ASP A 81 -5.78 -6.38 15.16
N GLY A 82 -6.70 -6.82 16.02
CA GLY A 82 -7.67 -5.98 16.72
C GLY A 82 -8.88 -5.56 15.86
N CYS A 83 -9.08 -6.23 14.73
CA CYS A 83 -10.19 -6.01 13.81
C CYS A 83 -11.13 -7.23 13.80
N PRO A 84 -12.45 -7.06 13.99
CA PRO A 84 -13.40 -8.17 14.00
C PRO A 84 -13.57 -8.75 12.59
N THR A 85 -13.39 -10.05 12.44
CA THR A 85 -13.49 -10.77 11.18
C THR A 85 -14.72 -11.68 11.18
N SER A 86 -15.46 -11.67 10.08
CA SER A 86 -16.64 -12.53 9.87
C SER A 86 -16.74 -12.98 8.42
N VAL A 87 -17.41 -14.12 8.24
CA VAL A 87 -17.68 -14.71 6.92
C VAL A 87 -19.17 -14.94 6.78
N SER A 88 -19.70 -14.60 5.61
CA SER A 88 -21.10 -14.78 5.24
C SER A 88 -21.25 -15.96 4.28
N PHE A 89 -22.23 -16.81 4.57
CA PHE A 89 -22.63 -17.95 3.75
C PHE A 89 -23.96 -17.62 3.09
N ILE A 90 -24.05 -17.82 1.78
CA ILE A 90 -25.24 -17.53 0.97
C ILE A 90 -25.65 -18.78 0.21
N ALA A 91 -26.91 -19.19 0.32
CA ALA A 91 -27.46 -20.37 -0.34
C ALA A 91 -28.81 -20.09 -1.03
N SER A 92 -29.02 -20.70 -2.19
CA SER A 92 -30.20 -20.50 -3.05
C SER A 92 -31.50 -21.08 -2.49
N HIS A 93 -31.42 -22.16 -1.70
CA HIS A 93 -32.57 -22.88 -1.19
C HIS A 93 -32.81 -22.62 0.31
N GLY A 94 -34.01 -22.09 0.60
CA GLY A 94 -34.49 -21.75 1.94
C GLY A 94 -35.06 -22.93 2.71
N ALA A 95 -34.20 -23.86 3.09
CA ALA A 95 -34.41 -24.57 4.35
C ALA A 95 -33.25 -24.16 5.24
N ASP A 96 -33.52 -23.30 6.22
CA ASP A 96 -32.52 -22.79 7.17
C ASP A 96 -31.63 -23.93 7.71
N ARG A 97 -32.19 -25.13 7.84
CA ARG A 97 -31.50 -26.35 8.24
C ARG A 97 -30.30 -26.74 7.37
N PHE A 98 -30.40 -26.72 6.03
CA PHE A 98 -29.26 -27.14 5.19
C PHE A 98 -28.09 -26.17 5.33
N LEU A 99 -28.37 -24.87 5.31
CA LEU A 99 -27.37 -23.84 5.48
C LEU A 99 -26.76 -23.88 6.89
N LEU A 100 -27.58 -24.06 7.91
CA LEU A 100 -27.14 -24.17 9.30
C LEU A 100 -26.33 -25.44 9.56
N ASP A 101 -26.75 -26.59 9.05
CA ASP A 101 -26.02 -27.86 9.17
C ASP A 101 -24.65 -27.74 8.46
N THR A 102 -24.61 -27.17 7.25
CA THR A 102 -23.36 -26.88 6.53
C THR A 102 -22.45 -25.95 7.33
N ILE A 103 -23.00 -24.90 7.94
CA ILE A 103 -22.23 -23.97 8.77
C ILE A 103 -21.66 -24.68 9.99
N LEU A 104 -22.46 -25.51 10.66
CA LEU A 104 -22.04 -26.28 11.84
C LEU A 104 -20.89 -27.23 11.49
N ASP A 105 -21.00 -27.92 10.35
CA ASP A 105 -19.97 -28.84 9.84
C ASP A 105 -18.69 -28.09 9.46
N CYS A 106 -18.81 -26.94 8.79
CA CYS A 106 -17.67 -26.12 8.42
C CYS A 106 -17.05 -25.37 9.61
N TYR A 107 -17.78 -25.11 10.68
CA TYR A 107 -17.32 -24.26 11.78
C TYR A 107 -16.04 -24.78 12.43
N SER A 108 -15.97 -26.08 12.71
CA SER A 108 -14.79 -26.74 13.27
C SER A 108 -13.58 -26.63 12.33
N LEU A 109 -13.78 -26.93 11.05
CA LEU A 109 -12.74 -26.86 10.02
C LEU A 109 -12.22 -25.43 9.84
N VAL A 110 -13.11 -24.44 9.78
CA VAL A 110 -12.72 -23.03 9.65
C VAL A 110 -11.93 -22.57 10.87
N HIS A 111 -12.33 -22.98 12.08
CA HIS A 111 -11.59 -22.62 13.30
C HIS A 111 -10.20 -23.26 13.37
N ASP A 112 -10.08 -24.53 12.96
CA ASP A 112 -8.78 -25.22 12.88
C ASP A 112 -7.86 -24.57 11.83
N HIS A 113 -8.41 -24.18 10.69
CA HIS A 113 -7.68 -23.46 9.65
C HIS A 113 -7.27 -22.04 10.09
N LEU A 114 -8.03 -21.35 10.95
CA LEU A 114 -7.61 -20.06 11.54
C LEU A 114 -6.40 -20.22 12.48
N GLY A 115 -6.31 -21.33 13.22
CA GLY A 115 -5.13 -21.66 14.04
C GLY A 115 -3.86 -21.89 13.22
N ILE A 116 -4.00 -22.29 11.95
CA ILE A 116 -2.91 -22.49 10.99
C ILE A 116 -2.62 -21.19 10.22
N ALA A 117 -3.64 -20.50 9.73
CA ALA A 117 -3.53 -19.24 8.99
C ALA A 117 -3.01 -18.08 9.86
N SER A 118 -3.31 -18.05 11.16
CA SER A 118 -2.70 -17.08 12.09
C SER A 118 -1.19 -17.30 12.29
N LYS A 119 -0.68 -18.52 12.07
CA LYS A 119 0.75 -18.85 12.11
C LYS A 119 1.46 -18.60 10.78
N LEU A 120 0.72 -18.68 9.67
CA LEU A 120 1.21 -18.33 8.34
C LEU A 120 0.96 -16.84 8.10
N MET A 121 1.98 -16.02 8.35
CA MET A 121 2.03 -14.57 8.11
C MET A 121 1.09 -14.08 7.00
N PRO A 122 0.35 -12.97 7.18
CA PRO A 122 -0.60 -12.51 6.17
C PRO A 122 0.13 -12.01 4.93
N LEU A 123 -0.17 -12.64 3.79
CA LEU A 123 0.03 -12.08 2.46
C LEU A 123 -1.16 -11.15 2.15
N GLU A 124 -0.79 -9.87 2.00
CA GLU A 124 -1.44 -8.70 1.39
C GLU A 124 -2.71 -8.90 0.57
N TYR A 125 -3.69 -7.99 0.68
CA TYR A 125 -4.33 -7.35 -0.49
C TYR A 125 -4.96 -5.97 -0.14
N ALA A 126 -4.74 -5.01 -1.07
CA ALA A 126 -5.62 -3.92 -1.50
C ALA A 126 -5.67 -2.52 -0.83
N ASN A 127 -4.85 -2.19 0.18
CA ASN A 127 -4.62 -0.79 0.63
C ASN A 127 -3.13 -0.43 0.79
N GLY A 128 -2.26 -1.26 0.21
CA GLY A 128 -0.84 -1.36 0.55
C GLY A 128 0.07 -0.22 0.09
N ASP A 129 -0.18 0.46 -1.03
CA ASP A 129 0.92 1.20 -1.70
C ASP A 129 1.52 2.38 -0.93
N ILE A 130 0.75 3.07 -0.09
CA ILE A 130 1.28 4.18 0.72
C ILE A 130 1.89 3.65 2.02
N ASP A 131 1.20 2.77 2.75
CA ASP A 131 1.67 2.35 4.08
C ASP A 131 2.80 1.31 3.99
N THR A 132 2.78 0.43 2.98
CA THR A 132 3.85 -0.56 2.78
C THR A 132 5.12 0.08 2.19
N SER A 133 5.00 1.05 1.28
CA SER A 133 6.17 1.78 0.77
C SER A 133 6.83 2.64 1.85
N GLU A 134 6.03 3.26 2.72
CA GLU A 134 6.53 3.98 3.90
C GLU A 134 7.15 3.02 4.93
N LEU A 135 6.57 1.84 5.18
CA LEU A 135 7.17 0.79 6.02
C LEU A 135 8.49 0.29 5.45
N LEU A 136 8.58 0.06 4.14
CA LEU A 136 9.81 -0.33 3.46
C LEU A 136 10.85 0.78 3.54
N LYS A 137 10.45 2.05 3.42
CA LYS A 137 11.32 3.20 3.67
C LYS A 137 11.85 3.19 5.11
N GLU A 138 11.02 2.92 6.12
CA GLU A 138 11.50 2.82 7.51
C GLU A 138 12.42 1.63 7.75
N LYS A 139 12.16 0.47 7.13
CA LYS A 139 13.09 -0.68 7.13
C LYS A 139 14.42 -0.31 6.45
N GLY A 140 14.37 0.42 5.34
CA GLY A 140 15.54 0.97 4.67
C GLY A 140 16.32 1.94 5.56
N ASN A 141 15.63 2.83 6.27
CA ASN A 141 16.23 3.76 7.23
C ASN A 141 16.93 3.02 8.37
N ALA A 142 16.28 1.97 8.92
CA ALA A 142 16.86 1.15 9.97
C ALA A 142 18.10 0.38 9.49
N ALA A 143 18.04 -0.21 8.30
CA ALA A 143 19.17 -0.88 7.67
C ALA A 143 20.33 0.09 7.41
N PHE A 144 20.04 1.31 6.94
CA PHE A 144 21.02 2.36 6.73
C PHE A 144 21.69 2.77 8.06
N LYS A 145 20.92 3.01 9.13
CA LYS A 145 21.48 3.28 10.47
C LYS A 145 22.35 2.13 10.97
N GLY A 146 21.97 0.89 10.66
CA GLY A 146 22.75 -0.32 10.95
C GLY A 146 23.93 -0.58 10.02
N ARG A 147 24.29 0.36 9.13
CA ARG A 147 25.36 0.23 8.12
C ARG A 147 25.20 -0.96 7.16
N GLN A 148 23.98 -1.48 7.02
CA GLN A 148 23.64 -2.57 6.10
C GLN A 148 23.20 -1.99 4.75
N TRP A 149 24.15 -1.38 4.04
CA TRP A 149 23.86 -0.56 2.85
C TRP A 149 23.15 -1.32 1.73
N ASN A 150 23.58 -2.55 1.41
CA ASN A 150 22.93 -3.39 0.40
C ASN A 150 21.47 -3.70 0.74
N LYS A 151 21.17 -3.97 2.03
CA LYS A 151 19.78 -4.18 2.47
C LYS A 151 18.97 -2.88 2.40
N ALA A 152 19.57 -1.75 2.76
CA ALA A 152 18.92 -0.46 2.62
C ALA A 152 18.53 -0.18 1.15
N VAL A 153 19.45 -0.43 0.21
CA VAL A 153 19.18 -0.32 -1.23
C VAL A 153 18.02 -1.22 -1.66
N SER A 154 18.01 -2.48 -1.21
CA SER A 154 16.92 -3.41 -1.52
C SER A 154 15.57 -2.89 -1.01
N TYR A 155 15.48 -2.47 0.25
CA TYR A 155 14.22 -1.95 0.81
C TYR A 155 13.73 -0.69 0.11
N TYR A 156 14.60 0.27 -0.18
CA TYR A 156 14.19 1.45 -0.94
C TYR A 156 13.80 1.12 -2.38
N THR A 157 14.42 0.11 -3.00
CA THR A 157 14.05 -0.34 -4.35
C THR A 157 12.65 -0.93 -4.36
N GLU A 158 12.30 -1.75 -3.37
CA GLU A 158 10.93 -2.25 -3.21
C GLU A 158 9.96 -1.09 -2.93
N ALA A 159 10.32 -0.13 -2.06
CA ALA A 159 9.48 1.05 -1.81
C ALA A 159 9.21 1.86 -3.09
N ILE A 160 10.21 2.02 -3.96
CA ILE A 160 10.10 2.70 -5.25
C ILE A 160 9.21 1.92 -6.21
N LYS A 161 9.26 0.58 -6.22
CA LYS A 161 8.38 -0.24 -7.07
C LYS A 161 6.91 0.00 -6.74
N LEU A 162 6.59 0.14 -5.45
CA LEU A 162 5.24 0.39 -4.95
C LEU A 162 4.81 1.85 -5.17
N ASN A 163 5.67 2.82 -4.89
CA ASN A 163 5.38 4.23 -5.14
C ASN A 163 6.59 4.97 -5.75
N ARG A 164 6.47 5.24 -7.05
CA ARG A 164 7.49 5.90 -7.88
C ARG A 164 7.50 7.42 -7.77
N ASN A 165 6.52 8.03 -7.10
CA ASN A 165 6.35 9.47 -7.06
C ASN A 165 6.91 10.11 -5.78
N ASN A 166 7.54 9.33 -4.90
CA ASN A 166 8.13 9.83 -3.67
C ASN A 166 9.63 10.12 -3.83
N ALA A 167 9.99 11.40 -3.87
CA ALA A 167 11.38 11.87 -3.96
C ALA A 167 12.27 11.35 -2.82
N THR A 168 11.70 11.12 -1.63
CA THR A 168 12.44 10.67 -0.45
C THR A 168 13.04 9.28 -0.65
N PHE A 169 12.34 8.36 -1.33
CA PHE A 169 12.84 7.01 -1.54
C PHE A 169 14.09 7.00 -2.41
N PHE A 170 14.07 7.73 -3.53
CA PHE A 170 15.23 7.90 -4.40
C PHE A 170 16.38 8.59 -3.67
N SER A 171 16.10 9.68 -2.96
CA SER A 171 17.13 10.41 -2.20
C SER A 171 17.79 9.50 -1.16
N ASN A 172 17.02 8.69 -0.43
CA ASN A 172 17.56 7.79 0.59
C ASN A 172 18.30 6.59 0.00
N ARG A 173 17.85 6.06 -1.14
CA ARG A 173 18.59 5.03 -1.87
C ARG A 173 19.92 5.57 -2.42
N ALA A 174 19.94 6.80 -2.92
CA ALA A 174 21.17 7.47 -3.31
C ALA A 174 22.17 7.60 -2.15
N ALA A 175 21.69 7.87 -0.93
CA ALA A 175 22.56 7.87 0.24
C ALA A 175 23.22 6.51 0.49
N ALA A 176 22.47 5.42 0.34
CA ALA A 176 23.02 4.06 0.47
C ALA A 176 24.02 3.74 -0.66
N TYR A 177 23.76 4.22 -1.88
CA TYR A 177 24.71 4.09 -2.99
C TYR A 177 26.00 4.88 -2.77
N LEU A 178 25.94 6.07 -2.17
CA LEU A 178 27.15 6.82 -1.81
C LEU A 178 28.04 6.03 -0.83
N GLU A 179 27.45 5.41 0.20
CA GLU A 179 28.19 4.58 1.16
C GLU A 179 28.78 3.31 0.52
N LEU A 180 28.16 2.81 -0.56
CA LEU A 180 28.66 1.68 -1.35
C LEU A 180 29.69 2.06 -2.42
N GLY A 181 29.95 3.36 -2.63
CA GLY A 181 30.80 3.84 -3.73
C GLY A 181 30.15 3.75 -5.12
N CYS A 182 28.84 3.50 -5.19
CA CYS A 182 28.07 3.42 -6.42
C CYS A 182 27.64 4.83 -6.90
N PHE A 183 28.62 5.67 -7.26
CA PHE A 183 28.38 7.10 -7.48
C PHE A 183 27.50 7.41 -8.70
N LEU A 184 27.56 6.61 -9.76
CA LEU A 184 26.69 6.79 -10.95
C LEU A 184 25.22 6.55 -10.60
N GLN A 185 24.93 5.47 -9.86
CA GLN A 185 23.58 5.16 -9.40
C GLN A 185 23.07 6.22 -8.40
N ALA A 186 23.94 6.72 -7.52
CA ALA A 186 23.60 7.82 -6.62
C ALA A 186 23.23 9.11 -7.39
N GLU A 187 23.97 9.45 -8.44
CA GLU A 187 23.68 10.61 -9.29
C GLU A 187 22.33 10.47 -10.01
N GLU A 188 22.04 9.30 -10.57
CA GLU A 188 20.77 9.00 -11.24
C GLU A 188 19.59 9.14 -10.28
N ASP A 189 19.67 8.50 -9.10
CA ASP A 189 18.61 8.56 -8.09
C ASP A 189 18.41 9.98 -7.56
N CYS A 190 19.47 10.74 -7.31
CA CYS A 190 19.33 12.13 -6.89
C CYS A 190 18.69 12.99 -7.99
N THR A 191 19.03 12.74 -9.25
CA THR A 191 18.43 13.45 -10.39
C THR A 191 16.94 13.16 -10.46
N ARG A 192 16.52 11.91 -10.27
CA ARG A 192 15.09 11.56 -10.19
C ARG A 192 14.40 12.18 -8.98
N ALA A 193 15.04 12.20 -7.81
CA ALA A 193 14.52 12.85 -6.63
C ALA A 193 14.29 14.36 -6.84
N ILE A 194 15.21 15.05 -7.52
CA ILE A 194 15.10 16.48 -7.85
C ILE A 194 14.00 16.75 -8.89
N LEU A 195 13.82 15.85 -9.86
CA LEU A 195 12.72 15.95 -10.82
C LEU A 195 11.35 15.86 -10.13
N LEU A 196 11.22 15.00 -9.12
CA LEU A 196 10.00 14.83 -8.33
C LEU A 196 9.80 15.98 -7.32
N ASP A 197 10.86 16.40 -6.64
CA ASP A 197 10.84 17.50 -5.67
C ASP A 197 12.07 18.41 -5.84
N LYS A 198 11.85 19.54 -6.50
CA LYS A 198 12.88 20.57 -6.73
C LYS A 198 13.34 21.28 -5.45
N LYS A 199 12.66 21.11 -4.32
CA LYS A 199 13.05 21.67 -3.03
C LYS A 199 13.80 20.67 -2.14
N ASN A 200 14.10 19.47 -2.65
CA ASN A 200 14.81 18.45 -1.90
C ASN A 200 16.31 18.76 -1.75
N VAL A 201 16.66 19.54 -0.72
CA VAL A 201 18.05 19.94 -0.42
C VAL A 201 18.98 18.74 -0.27
N LYS A 202 18.52 17.66 0.36
CA LYS A 202 19.32 16.43 0.54
C LYS A 202 19.70 15.80 -0.79
N ALA A 203 18.81 15.82 -1.79
CA ALA A 203 19.09 15.28 -3.11
C ALA A 203 20.17 16.10 -3.83
N TYR A 204 20.14 17.44 -3.74
CA TYR A 204 21.22 18.28 -4.28
C TYR A 204 22.56 18.03 -3.59
N LEU A 205 22.58 17.96 -2.26
CA LEU A 205 23.80 17.65 -1.51
C LEU A 205 24.39 16.30 -1.91
N ARG A 206 23.56 15.26 -1.96
CA ARG A 206 23.97 13.89 -2.30
C ARG A 206 24.44 13.80 -3.76
N ARG A 207 23.78 14.48 -4.70
CA ARG A 207 24.22 14.55 -6.10
C ARG A 207 25.55 15.28 -6.25
N GLY A 208 25.72 16.40 -5.54
CA GLY A 208 26.98 17.12 -5.49
C GLY A 208 28.13 16.25 -4.99
N THR A 209 27.91 15.48 -3.92
CA THR A 209 28.89 14.50 -3.43
C THR A 209 29.17 13.40 -4.44
N ALA A 210 28.14 12.82 -5.07
CA ALA A 210 28.33 11.79 -6.10
C ALA A 210 29.16 12.30 -7.29
N ARG A 211 28.85 13.51 -7.78
CA ARG A 211 29.55 14.17 -8.88
C ARG A 211 30.98 14.54 -8.53
N GLU A 212 31.24 14.98 -7.31
CA GLU A 212 32.59 15.19 -6.80
C GLU A 212 33.40 13.89 -6.83
N SER A 213 32.84 12.77 -6.35
CA SER A 213 33.48 11.45 -6.43
C SER A 213 33.70 10.95 -7.86
N LEU A 214 32.88 11.42 -8.81
CA LEU A 214 33.03 11.18 -10.25
C LEU A 214 33.95 12.19 -10.96
N LEU A 215 34.65 13.07 -10.20
CA LEU A 215 35.53 14.13 -10.71
C LEU A 215 34.82 15.19 -11.58
N ARG A 216 33.48 15.27 -11.50
CA ARG A 216 32.65 16.28 -12.19
C ARG A 216 32.49 17.53 -11.34
N TYR A 217 33.62 18.19 -11.05
CA TYR A 217 33.67 19.27 -10.05
C TYR A 217 32.80 20.48 -10.39
N LYS A 218 32.70 20.86 -11.68
CA LYS A 218 31.85 21.97 -12.13
C LYS A 218 30.38 21.74 -11.77
N GLU A 219 29.86 20.56 -12.13
CA GLU A 219 28.47 20.17 -11.87
C GLU A 219 28.20 20.00 -10.36
N ALA A 220 29.17 19.47 -9.61
CA ALA A 220 29.06 19.35 -8.15
C ALA A 220 28.97 20.72 -7.46
N VAL A 221 29.75 21.70 -7.90
CA VAL A 221 29.67 23.08 -7.40
C VAL A 221 28.29 23.69 -7.67
N GLU A 222 27.71 23.45 -8.84
CA GLU A 222 26.35 23.93 -9.16
C GLU A 222 25.31 23.33 -8.23
N ASP A 223 25.40 22.04 -7.92
CA ASP A 223 24.48 21.38 -6.97
C ASP A 223 24.61 21.95 -5.55
N PHE A 224 25.84 22.18 -5.06
CA PHE A 224 26.05 22.79 -3.75
C PHE A 224 25.56 24.24 -3.70
N LYS A 225 25.72 25.01 -4.78
CA LYS A 225 25.13 26.36 -4.89
C LYS A 225 23.61 26.34 -4.83
N HIS A 226 22.97 25.42 -5.55
CA HIS A 226 21.51 25.28 -5.49
C HIS A 226 21.06 24.89 -4.08
N ALA A 227 21.76 23.99 -3.40
CA ALA A 227 21.49 23.67 -2.01
C ALA A 227 21.60 24.90 -1.10
N LEU A 228 22.57 25.80 -1.33
CA LEU A 228 22.69 27.08 -0.59
C LEU A 228 21.62 28.10 -0.94
N VAL A 229 21.07 28.09 -2.16
CA VAL A 229 19.91 28.94 -2.50
C VAL A 229 18.68 28.49 -1.71
N LEU A 230 18.48 27.18 -1.56
CA LEU A 230 17.37 26.61 -0.79
C LEU A 230 17.59 26.72 0.73
N GLU A 231 18.82 26.48 1.20
CA GLU A 231 19.23 26.57 2.60
C GLU A 231 20.56 27.35 2.74
N PRO A 232 20.52 28.68 2.88
CA PRO A 232 21.72 29.53 2.91
C PRO A 232 22.72 29.22 4.03
N HIS A 233 22.25 28.63 5.14
CA HIS A 233 23.07 28.28 6.29
C HIS A 233 23.49 26.80 6.31
N ASN A 234 23.32 26.07 5.20
CA ASN A 234 23.71 24.66 5.12
C ASN A 234 25.25 24.51 5.12
N LYS A 235 25.80 24.05 6.25
CA LYS A 235 27.25 23.90 6.44
C LYS A 235 27.88 22.92 5.44
N ALA A 236 27.20 21.81 5.13
CA ALA A 236 27.72 20.81 4.21
C ALA A 236 27.84 21.36 2.79
N ALA A 237 26.81 22.08 2.32
CA ALA A 237 26.84 22.74 1.02
C ALA A 237 27.95 23.80 0.93
N SER A 238 28.08 24.66 1.96
CA SER A 238 29.10 25.71 1.99
C SER A 238 30.52 25.13 1.99
N LEU A 239 30.75 24.05 2.74
CA LEU A 239 32.05 23.39 2.79
C LEU A 239 32.39 22.71 1.46
N GLY A 240 31.44 21.97 0.88
CA GLY A 240 31.62 21.30 -0.43
C GLY A 240 31.91 22.30 -1.54
N GLU A 241 31.15 23.40 -1.60
CA GLU A 241 31.32 24.45 -2.60
C GLU A 241 32.69 25.12 -2.51
N LYS A 242 33.12 25.53 -1.31
CA LYS A 242 34.43 26.15 -1.09
C LYS A 242 35.58 25.19 -1.40
N ARG A 243 35.47 23.92 -0.97
CA ARG A 243 36.48 22.89 -1.21
C ARG A 243 36.70 22.70 -2.71
N LEU A 244 35.62 22.55 -3.47
CA LEU A 244 35.70 22.32 -4.91
C LEU A 244 36.19 23.55 -5.67
N ARG A 245 35.77 24.77 -5.29
CA ARG A 245 36.31 25.99 -5.89
C ARG A 245 37.83 26.10 -5.74
N LYS A 246 38.36 25.77 -4.57
CA LYS A 246 39.81 25.80 -4.32
C LYS A 246 40.55 24.74 -5.13
N LEU A 247 39.94 23.59 -5.35
CA LEU A 247 40.52 22.52 -6.16
C LEU A 247 40.55 22.87 -7.66
N MET A 248 39.69 23.79 -8.09
CA MET A 248 39.54 24.23 -9.49
C MET A 248 40.26 25.55 -9.80
N SER A 249 40.84 26.22 -8.81
CA SER A 249 41.65 27.44 -8.98
C SER A 249 43.11 27.09 -9.19
#